data_AF-A0A5C6M822-F1
#
_entry.id   AF-A0A5C6M822-F1
#
_cell.length_a   1.000
_cell.length_b   1.000
_cell.length_c   1.000
_cell.angle_alpha   90.00
_cell.angle_beta   90.00
_cell.angle_gamma   90.00
#
_symmetry.space_group_name_H-M   'P 1'
#
loop_
_entity.id
_entity.type
_entity.pdbx_description
1 polymer ?
#
loop_
_entity_poly.entity_id
_entity_poly.type
_entity_poly.pdbx_seq_one_letter_code
_entity_poly.pdbx_strand_id
1 'polypeptide(L)'
;MGRMICVYGCVLPVWLFLCGAIAAAAGVEPPDFSVSGSAFLQKYCLKCHNDQESSAELSLQGLTDNAALIRSRRSVTRILRVVTSGEMPPADQQRPELAEAERFTGELAAILDHADRTAKPDPGRVTMRRLNRTEYRNTIRELIGVSFDPAADFPADDIGHGFDNIGDVLSLSPVLMERYFEASETIMSQAILPVPPKIVTRRLASVYTEPASGEVAGKFMDEGFRRLSTDGADGVSTGPLHTPYKWEDGEYVFRARVYGQSGSGAPLRVAVLLHGAGAAGSIFGGGVGGDCGQCAASGEDPEDF
;
A
#
# COMPACT_ATOMS: atom_id res chain seq x y z
N MET A 1 -16.24 43.88 59.24
CA MET A 1 -16.42 44.77 58.08
C MET A 1 -16.07 43.96 56.83
N GLY A 2 -16.87 43.80 55.77
CA GLY A 2 -18.21 44.24 55.40
C GLY A 2 -18.72 43.32 54.28
N ARG A 3 -20.05 43.31 54.07
CA ARG A 3 -20.77 42.54 53.04
C ARG A 3 -20.47 43.07 51.63
N MET A 4 -20.46 42.21 50.63
CA MET A 4 -20.69 42.51 49.20
C MET A 4 -21.22 41.21 48.56
N ILE A 5 -22.53 40.97 48.48
CA ILE A 5 -23.52 41.48 47.51
C ILE A 5 -23.06 41.33 46.05
N CYS A 6 -23.66 40.33 45.42
CA CYS A 6 -23.63 39.98 44.01
C CYS A 6 -24.42 41.02 43.20
N VAL A 7 -23.86 41.52 42.09
CA VAL A 7 -24.59 42.28 41.07
C VAL A 7 -24.32 41.63 39.71
N TYR A 8 -25.39 41.11 39.12
CA TYR A 8 -25.45 40.58 37.77
C TYR A 8 -25.22 41.71 36.75
N GLY A 9 -24.16 41.60 35.95
CA GLY A 9 -23.94 42.42 34.77
C GLY A 9 -24.17 41.58 33.51
N CYS A 10 -25.32 41.78 32.88
CA CYS A 10 -25.68 41.20 31.58
C CYS A 10 -24.86 41.91 30.48
N VAL A 11 -23.85 41.22 29.93
CA VAL A 11 -23.05 41.73 28.81
C VAL A 11 -23.54 41.06 27.53
N LEU A 12 -24.37 41.74 26.76
CA LEU A 12 -24.71 41.34 25.39
C LEU A 12 -23.60 41.81 24.46
N PRO A 13 -22.91 40.93 23.71
CA PRO A 13 -22.00 41.37 22.68
C PRO A 13 -22.79 41.69 21.40
N VAL A 14 -22.71 42.95 20.97
CA VAL A 14 -23.10 43.40 19.64
C VAL A 14 -22.18 42.74 18.63
N TRP A 15 -22.63 41.66 17.99
CA TRP A 15 -21.96 41.09 16.82
C TRP A 15 -22.46 41.82 15.57
N LEU A 16 -21.80 42.93 15.24
CA LEU A 16 -21.78 43.50 13.91
C LEU A 16 -20.67 42.78 13.13
N PHE A 17 -21.02 41.79 12.30
CA PHE A 17 -20.09 41.21 11.33
C PHE A 17 -20.78 41.10 9.96
N LEU A 18 -20.61 42.18 9.20
CA LEU A 18 -20.21 42.19 7.79
C LEU A 18 -20.64 40.97 6.96
N CYS A 19 -21.85 41.02 6.37
CA CYS A 19 -22.19 40.21 5.20
C CYS A 19 -21.31 40.66 4.02
N GLY A 20 -20.12 40.09 3.91
CA GLY A 20 -19.33 40.15 2.68
C GLY A 20 -20.07 39.37 1.61
N ALA A 21 -20.55 40.07 0.59
CA ALA A 21 -21.01 39.46 -0.64
C ALA A 21 -19.82 38.74 -1.30
N ILE A 22 -19.72 37.43 -1.08
CA ILE A 22 -18.95 36.57 -1.97
C ILE A 22 -19.72 36.59 -3.29
N ALA A 23 -19.29 37.45 -4.21
CA ALA A 23 -19.65 37.29 -5.60
C ALA A 23 -19.10 35.92 -6.02
N ALA A 24 -19.97 34.91 -6.04
CA ALA A 24 -19.71 33.69 -6.76
C ALA A 24 -19.33 34.14 -8.17
N ALA A 25 -18.09 33.90 -8.58
CA ALA A 25 -17.72 33.95 -9.97
C ALA A 25 -18.64 32.95 -10.66
N ALA A 26 -19.71 33.45 -11.29
CA ALA A 26 -20.53 32.64 -12.15
C ALA A 26 -19.57 31.95 -13.12
N GLY A 27 -19.58 30.62 -13.13
CA GLY A 27 -18.79 29.86 -14.09
C GLY A 27 -19.20 30.35 -15.46
N VAL A 28 -18.30 31.08 -16.12
CA VAL A 28 -18.54 31.56 -17.47
C VAL A 28 -18.64 30.31 -18.32
N GLU A 29 -19.84 30.04 -18.82
CA GLU A 29 -20.06 28.94 -19.75
C GLU A 29 -19.15 29.17 -20.98
N PRO A 30 -18.48 28.12 -21.47
CA PRO A 30 -17.61 28.26 -22.61
C PRO A 30 -18.46 28.66 -23.83
N PRO A 31 -17.89 29.44 -24.76
CA PRO A 31 -18.60 29.73 -26.01
C PRO A 31 -18.91 28.44 -26.76
N ASP A 32 -20.01 28.44 -27.51
CA ASP A 32 -20.44 27.29 -28.32
C ASP A 32 -19.81 27.35 -29.72
N PHE A 33 -18.82 26.48 -29.94
CA PHE A 33 -18.10 26.40 -31.22
C PHE A 33 -18.98 26.12 -32.43
N SER A 34 -20.11 25.43 -32.22
CA SER A 34 -21.01 25.06 -33.32
C SER A 34 -21.67 26.29 -33.97
N VAL A 35 -21.80 27.39 -33.22
CA VAL A 35 -22.50 28.62 -33.64
C VAL A 35 -21.59 29.57 -34.42
N SER A 36 -20.38 29.84 -33.94
CA SER A 36 -19.48 30.85 -34.53
C SER A 36 -18.17 30.29 -35.08
N GLY A 37 -17.51 29.38 -34.35
CA GLY A 37 -16.22 28.83 -34.78
C GLY A 37 -16.30 27.89 -35.99
N SER A 38 -17.40 27.16 -36.16
CA SER A 38 -17.61 26.25 -37.29
C SER A 38 -17.64 26.97 -38.65
N ALA A 39 -18.22 28.17 -38.71
CA ALA A 39 -18.28 28.98 -39.92
C ALA A 39 -16.88 29.48 -40.35
N PHE A 40 -16.02 29.82 -39.38
CA PHE A 40 -14.65 30.22 -39.66
C PHE A 40 -13.84 29.07 -40.28
N LEU A 41 -13.96 27.85 -39.74
CA LEU A 41 -13.31 26.66 -40.31
C LEU A 41 -13.79 26.40 -41.74
N GLN A 42 -15.09 26.48 -41.99
CA GLN A 42 -15.65 26.27 -43.33
C GLN A 42 -15.11 27.28 -44.35
N LYS A 43 -14.99 28.55 -43.94
CA LYS A 43 -14.56 29.65 -44.82
C LYS A 43 -13.07 29.64 -45.11
N TYR A 44 -12.23 29.33 -44.12
CA TYR A 44 -10.77 29.54 -44.22
C TYR A 44 -9.93 28.26 -44.18
N CYS A 45 -10.46 27.14 -43.69
CA CYS A 45 -9.66 25.96 -43.39
C CYS A 45 -10.05 24.73 -44.22
N LEU A 46 -11.35 24.45 -44.36
CA LEU A 46 -11.85 23.21 -44.95
C LEU A 46 -11.63 23.09 -46.47
N LYS A 47 -11.15 24.14 -47.13
CA LYS A 47 -10.73 24.05 -48.53
C LYS A 47 -9.51 23.13 -48.71
N CYS A 48 -8.57 23.16 -47.77
CA CYS A 48 -7.28 22.45 -47.88
C CYS A 48 -6.99 21.47 -46.72
N HIS A 49 -7.81 21.48 -45.67
CA HIS A 49 -7.69 20.61 -44.50
C HIS A 49 -8.97 19.79 -44.28
N ASN A 50 -9.28 18.90 -45.21
CA ASN A 50 -10.42 18.01 -45.18
C ASN A 50 -10.00 16.56 -45.47
N ASP A 51 -10.96 15.64 -45.52
CA ASP A 51 -10.67 14.21 -45.70
C ASP A 51 -10.19 13.85 -47.12
N GLN A 52 -10.43 14.72 -48.10
CA GLN A 52 -10.00 14.53 -49.50
C GLN A 52 -8.67 15.25 -49.78
N GLU A 53 -8.54 16.49 -49.34
CA GLU A 53 -7.33 17.30 -49.38
C GLU A 53 -6.83 17.50 -47.94
N SER A 54 -5.87 16.68 -47.53
CA SER A 54 -5.29 16.66 -46.18
C SER A 54 -3.92 17.35 -46.15
N SER A 55 -3.90 18.66 -46.41
CA SER A 55 -2.65 19.44 -46.38
C SER A 55 -1.94 19.28 -45.05
N ALA A 56 -0.64 18.97 -45.09
CA ALA A 56 0.18 18.63 -43.93
C ALA A 56 -0.36 17.47 -43.08
N GLU A 57 -1.02 16.49 -43.72
CA GLU A 57 -1.62 15.30 -43.10
C GLU A 57 -2.64 15.64 -42.01
N LEU A 58 -3.31 16.79 -42.14
CA LEU A 58 -4.28 17.29 -41.18
C LEU A 58 -5.65 17.46 -41.84
N SER A 59 -6.62 16.68 -41.37
CA SER A 59 -8.05 16.93 -41.62
C SER A 59 -8.66 17.65 -40.41
N LEU A 60 -9.36 18.74 -40.70
CA LEU A 60 -10.19 19.47 -39.72
C LEU A 60 -11.67 19.14 -39.90
N GLN A 61 -11.99 18.23 -40.82
CA GLN A 61 -13.32 17.68 -40.99
C GLN A 61 -13.75 16.99 -39.69
N GLY A 62 -14.95 17.30 -39.20
CA GLY A 62 -15.48 16.73 -37.95
C GLY A 62 -15.19 17.55 -36.68
N LEU A 63 -14.48 18.68 -36.77
CA LEU A 63 -14.45 19.68 -35.69
C LEU A 63 -15.74 20.50 -35.72
N THR A 64 -16.82 19.96 -35.15
CA THR A 64 -18.17 20.56 -35.23
C THR A 64 -18.65 21.16 -33.91
N ASP A 65 -18.08 20.74 -32.78
CA ASP A 65 -18.53 21.12 -31.44
C ASP A 65 -17.36 21.18 -30.44
N ASN A 66 -17.64 21.69 -29.23
CA ASN A 66 -16.66 21.80 -28.15
C ASN A 66 -16.04 20.44 -27.78
N ALA A 67 -16.81 19.35 -27.82
CA ALA A 67 -16.31 18.02 -27.47
C ALA A 67 -15.30 17.50 -28.52
N ALA A 68 -15.54 17.77 -29.81
CA ALA A 68 -14.62 17.45 -30.90
C ALA A 68 -13.31 18.23 -30.77
N LEU A 69 -13.37 19.52 -30.39
CA LEU A 69 -12.18 20.32 -30.12
C LEU A 69 -11.35 19.76 -28.97
N ILE A 70 -12.01 19.38 -27.87
CA ILE A 70 -11.35 18.81 -26.68
C ILE A 70 -10.71 17.46 -27.00
N ARG A 71 -11.39 16.58 -27.76
CA ARG A 71 -10.82 15.29 -28.20
C ARG A 71 -9.61 15.49 -29.13
N SER A 72 -9.68 16.49 -30.00
CA SER A 72 -8.64 16.81 -30.99
C SER A 72 -7.66 17.88 -30.50
N ARG A 73 -7.47 17.99 -29.18
CA ARG A 73 -6.71 19.07 -28.53
C ARG A 73 -5.37 19.37 -29.15
N ARG A 74 -4.56 18.34 -29.47
CA ARG A 74 -3.25 18.51 -30.11
C ARG A 74 -3.34 19.30 -31.42
N SER A 75 -4.32 18.98 -32.26
CA SER A 75 -4.57 19.67 -33.53
C SER A 75 -5.08 21.09 -33.28
N VAL A 76 -6.01 21.27 -32.34
CA VAL A 76 -6.57 22.59 -32.00
C VAL A 76 -5.50 23.54 -31.43
N THR A 77 -4.59 23.06 -30.57
CA THR A 77 -3.46 23.86 -30.08
C THR A 77 -2.52 24.27 -31.21
N ARG A 78 -2.34 23.42 -32.23
CA ARG A 78 -1.57 23.78 -33.43
C ARG A 78 -2.29 24.86 -34.25
N ILE A 79 -3.61 24.74 -34.45
CA ILE A 79 -4.45 25.74 -35.12
C ILE A 79 -4.32 27.09 -34.42
N LEU A 80 -4.48 27.12 -33.10
CA LEU A 80 -4.30 28.33 -32.29
C LEU A 80 -2.95 29.00 -32.58
N ARG A 81 -1.86 28.22 -32.62
CA ARG A 81 -0.52 28.74 -32.90
C ARG A 81 -0.42 29.36 -34.30
N VAL A 82 -0.81 28.62 -35.35
CA VAL A 82 -0.60 29.05 -36.75
C VAL A 82 -1.56 30.15 -37.20
N VAL A 83 -2.75 30.24 -36.60
CA VAL A 83 -3.69 31.35 -36.85
C VAL A 83 -3.26 32.59 -36.09
N THR A 84 -2.79 32.45 -34.84
CA THR A 84 -2.27 33.58 -34.07
C THR A 84 -0.99 34.16 -34.67
N SER A 85 -0.12 33.33 -35.25
CA SER A 85 1.07 33.80 -35.96
C SER A 85 0.79 34.35 -37.37
N GLY A 86 -0.43 34.22 -37.88
CA GLY A 86 -0.80 34.67 -39.23
C GLY A 86 -0.18 33.83 -40.36
N GLU A 87 0.37 32.65 -40.05
CA GLU A 87 0.90 31.70 -41.03
C GLU A 87 -0.23 31.10 -41.88
N MET A 88 -1.39 30.86 -41.26
CA MET A 88 -2.58 30.31 -41.91
C MET A 88 -3.73 31.31 -41.91
N PRO A 89 -4.48 31.43 -43.03
CA PRO A 89 -4.25 30.78 -44.34
C PRO A 89 -2.98 31.27 -45.08
N PRO A 90 -2.41 30.46 -45.99
CA PRO A 90 -1.22 30.84 -46.75
C PRO A 90 -1.49 32.06 -47.65
N ALA A 91 -0.42 32.72 -48.10
CA ALA A 91 -0.52 34.03 -48.76
C ALA A 91 -1.32 34.03 -50.08
N ASP A 92 -1.47 32.87 -50.71
CA ASP A 92 -2.25 32.63 -51.94
C ASP A 92 -3.75 32.40 -51.69
N GLN A 93 -4.17 32.29 -50.42
CA GLN A 93 -5.56 32.09 -50.03
C GLN A 93 -6.14 33.34 -49.34
N GLN A 94 -7.47 33.39 -49.25
CA GLN A 94 -8.16 34.47 -48.56
C GLN A 94 -7.81 34.45 -47.07
N ARG A 95 -7.23 35.53 -46.56
CA ARG A 95 -6.92 35.69 -45.13
C ARG A 95 -8.08 36.34 -44.38
N PRO A 96 -8.33 35.94 -43.12
CA PRO A 96 -9.29 36.62 -42.26
C PRO A 96 -8.80 38.02 -41.89
N GLU A 97 -9.72 38.91 -41.55
CA GLU A 97 -9.34 40.16 -40.88
C GLU A 97 -8.79 39.87 -39.49
N LEU A 98 -7.90 40.73 -38.97
CA LEU A 98 -7.28 40.55 -37.66
C LEU A 98 -8.33 40.34 -36.56
N ALA A 99 -9.37 41.16 -36.53
CA ALA A 99 -10.46 41.06 -35.55
C ALA A 99 -11.32 39.78 -35.70
N GLU A 100 -11.34 39.14 -36.87
CA GLU A 100 -12.02 37.86 -37.09
C GLU A 100 -11.14 36.70 -36.60
N ALA A 101 -9.84 36.75 -36.90
CA ALA A 101 -8.85 35.77 -36.41
C ALA A 101 -8.73 35.79 -34.88
N GLU A 102 -8.66 36.97 -34.26
CA GLU A 102 -8.61 37.14 -32.80
C GLU A 102 -9.86 36.62 -32.09
N ARG A 103 -11.05 36.84 -32.68
CA ARG A 103 -12.29 36.27 -32.14
C ARG A 103 -12.27 34.74 -32.19
N PHE A 104 -11.86 34.17 -33.32
CA PHE A 104 -11.77 32.72 -33.48
C PHE A 104 -10.75 32.08 -32.52
N THR A 105 -9.55 32.65 -32.41
CA THR A 105 -8.53 32.12 -31.49
C THR A 105 -8.90 32.33 -30.02
N GLY A 106 -9.54 33.45 -29.69
CA GLY A 106 -10.08 33.71 -28.36
C GLY A 106 -11.17 32.70 -27.96
N GLU A 107 -12.07 32.37 -28.89
CA GLU A 107 -13.11 31.36 -28.70
C GLU A 107 -12.51 29.97 -28.43
N LEU A 108 -11.57 29.53 -29.28
CA LEU A 108 -10.85 28.25 -29.09
C LEU A 108 -10.10 28.20 -27.76
N ALA A 109 -9.41 29.28 -27.39
CA ALA A 109 -8.67 29.37 -26.13
C ALA A 109 -9.60 29.29 -24.92
N ALA A 110 -10.74 29.98 -24.95
CA ALA A 110 -11.74 29.93 -23.88
C ALA A 110 -12.34 28.54 -23.69
N ILE A 111 -12.63 27.82 -24.78
CA ILE A 111 -13.14 26.44 -24.72
C ILE A 111 -12.10 25.51 -24.09
N LEU A 112 -10.84 25.60 -24.50
CA LEU A 112 -9.76 24.76 -23.96
C LEU A 112 -9.47 25.08 -22.48
N ASP A 113 -9.43 26.36 -22.10
CA ASP A 113 -9.21 26.79 -20.72
C ASP A 113 -10.36 26.34 -19.80
N HIS A 114 -11.62 26.45 -20.27
CA HIS A 114 -12.75 25.92 -19.53
C HIS A 114 -12.64 24.40 -19.34
N ALA A 115 -12.25 23.66 -20.38
CA ALA A 115 -12.05 22.22 -20.30
C ALA A 115 -10.92 21.85 -19.31
N ASP A 116 -9.83 22.62 -19.25
CA ASP A 116 -8.73 22.38 -18.31
C ASP A 116 -9.14 22.61 -16.85
N ARG A 117 -9.89 23.68 -16.59
CA ARG A 117 -10.32 24.02 -15.23
C ARG A 117 -11.34 23.04 -14.66
N THR A 118 -12.12 22.41 -15.53
CA THR A 118 -13.19 21.47 -15.14
C THR A 118 -12.78 20.00 -15.25
N ALA A 119 -11.66 19.71 -15.92
CA ALA A 119 -11.10 18.37 -15.97
C ALA A 119 -10.62 17.91 -14.58
N LYS A 120 -10.59 16.59 -14.39
CA LYS A 120 -9.89 16.00 -13.24
C LYS A 120 -8.40 16.36 -13.36
N PRO A 121 -7.73 16.76 -12.26
CA PRO A 121 -6.30 16.98 -12.27
C PRO A 121 -5.58 15.75 -12.81
N ASP A 122 -4.90 15.91 -13.94
CA ASP A 122 -4.03 14.89 -14.54
C ASP A 122 -2.59 15.36 -14.32
N PRO A 123 -1.83 14.75 -13.38
CA PRO A 123 -0.43 15.10 -13.14
C PRO A 123 0.48 14.71 -14.33
N GLY A 124 -0.07 14.13 -15.40
CA GLY A 124 0.66 13.70 -16.56
C GLY A 124 1.34 12.35 -16.35
N ARG A 125 2.36 12.07 -17.18
CA ARG A 125 3.12 10.82 -17.05
C ARG A 125 4.06 10.90 -15.84
N VAL A 126 3.88 9.97 -14.92
CA VAL A 126 4.84 9.72 -13.84
C VAL A 126 6.06 9.03 -14.44
N THR A 127 7.23 9.65 -14.34
CA THR A 127 8.51 9.03 -14.69
C THR A 127 8.86 7.98 -13.64
N MET A 128 9.42 6.84 -14.07
CA MET A 128 9.96 5.87 -13.11
C MET A 128 11.12 6.54 -12.37
N ARG A 129 11.03 6.58 -11.03
CA ARG A 129 12.06 7.17 -10.18
C ARG A 129 12.65 6.12 -9.25
N ARG A 130 13.94 6.26 -8.94
CA ARG A 130 14.54 5.57 -7.79
C ARG A 130 14.11 6.24 -6.48
N LEU A 131 14.30 5.52 -5.37
CA LEU A 131 14.21 6.10 -4.04
C LEU A 131 15.44 6.99 -3.79
N ASN A 132 15.22 8.13 -3.15
CA ASN A 132 16.33 8.94 -2.64
C ASN A 132 16.95 8.26 -1.40
N ARG A 133 18.09 8.76 -0.91
CA ARG A 133 18.83 8.14 0.20
C ARG A 133 17.99 7.98 1.47
N THR A 134 17.21 9.01 1.80
CA THR A 134 16.35 9.01 3.00
C THR A 134 15.21 8.02 2.85
N GLU A 135 14.55 8.01 1.70
CA GLU A 135 13.50 7.06 1.35
C GLU A 135 14.05 5.63 1.41
N TYR A 136 15.17 5.35 0.74
CA TYR A 136 15.79 4.01 0.72
C TYR A 136 16.13 3.51 2.13
N ARG A 137 16.80 4.34 2.95
CA ARG A 137 17.11 3.99 4.33
C ARG A 137 15.86 3.65 5.14
N ASN A 138 14.82 4.47 5.04
CA ASN A 138 13.58 4.26 5.79
C ASN A 138 12.89 2.97 5.34
N THR A 139 12.80 2.73 4.02
CA THR A 139 12.21 1.53 3.45
C THR A 139 12.96 0.27 3.87
N ILE A 140 14.30 0.26 3.81
CA ILE A 140 15.09 -0.90 4.24
C ILE A 140 14.93 -1.18 5.73
N ARG A 141 14.94 -0.13 6.57
CA ARG A 141 14.70 -0.27 8.01
C ARG A 141 13.33 -0.86 8.30
N GLU A 142 12.29 -0.43 7.58
CA GLU A 142 10.92 -0.89 7.80
C GLU A 142 10.67 -2.31 7.30
N LEU A 143 11.19 -2.66 6.12
CA LEU A 143 10.97 -3.98 5.51
C LEU A 143 11.85 -5.07 6.14
N ILE A 144 13.09 -4.75 6.49
CA ILE A 144 14.09 -5.74 6.92
C ILE A 144 14.39 -5.65 8.41
N GLY A 145 14.11 -4.51 9.06
CA GLY A 145 14.36 -4.34 10.49
C GLY A 145 15.83 -4.06 10.85
N VAL A 146 16.69 -3.73 9.88
CA VAL A 146 18.09 -3.39 10.15
C VAL A 146 18.24 -2.00 10.77
N SER A 147 19.17 -1.84 11.72
CA SER A 147 19.35 -0.62 12.52
C SER A 147 20.47 0.31 12.04
N PHE A 148 21.28 -0.12 11.08
CA PHE A 148 22.34 0.71 10.48
C PHE A 148 21.81 1.54 9.30
N ASP A 149 22.60 2.51 8.82
CA ASP A 149 22.27 3.31 7.63
C ASP A 149 22.84 2.64 6.36
N PRO A 150 22.02 1.99 5.51
CA PRO A 150 22.49 1.34 4.30
C PRO A 150 22.78 2.33 3.15
N ALA A 151 22.40 3.60 3.30
CA ALA A 151 22.61 4.65 2.30
C ALA A 151 23.75 5.61 2.69
N ALA A 152 24.56 5.27 3.70
CA ALA A 152 25.66 6.11 4.19
C ALA A 152 26.67 6.44 3.09
N ASP A 153 27.03 5.44 2.28
CA ASP A 153 28.05 5.55 1.22
C ASP A 153 27.50 5.95 -0.15
N PHE A 154 26.21 6.30 -0.23
CA PHE A 154 25.61 6.71 -1.49
C PHE A 154 26.07 8.12 -1.86
N PRO A 155 26.29 8.41 -3.16
CA PRO A 155 26.43 9.78 -3.64
C PRO A 155 25.24 10.66 -3.23
N ALA A 156 25.45 11.97 -3.12
CA ALA A 156 24.33 12.89 -2.87
C ALA A 156 23.27 12.81 -3.98
N ASP A 157 22.01 12.97 -3.60
CA ASP A 157 20.91 13.02 -4.55
C ASP A 157 20.83 14.40 -5.22
N ASP A 158 20.44 14.42 -6.48
CA ASP A 158 20.21 15.66 -7.22
C ASP A 158 18.96 16.37 -6.71
N ILE A 159 19.05 17.71 -6.56
CA ILE A 159 17.95 18.55 -6.09
C ILE A 159 17.29 19.23 -7.30
N GLY A 160 16.02 18.94 -7.53
CA GLY A 160 15.19 19.56 -8.57
C GLY A 160 14.15 20.48 -7.93
N HIS A 161 13.99 21.71 -8.41
CA HIS A 161 13.01 22.68 -7.88
C HIS A 161 13.02 22.86 -6.34
N GLY A 162 14.16 22.60 -5.68
CA GLY A 162 14.31 22.66 -4.23
C GLY A 162 13.94 21.38 -3.48
N PHE A 163 13.62 20.29 -4.18
CA PHE A 163 13.26 18.98 -3.61
C PHE A 163 14.19 17.88 -4.12
N ASP A 164 14.49 16.89 -3.26
CA ASP A 164 15.37 15.76 -3.52
C ASP A 164 14.61 14.46 -3.86
N ASN A 165 13.30 14.57 -4.11
CA ASN A 165 12.42 13.44 -4.44
C ASN A 165 11.84 13.54 -5.87
N ILE A 166 12.35 14.46 -6.68
CA ILE A 166 11.87 14.67 -8.05
C ILE A 166 12.49 13.62 -8.97
N GLY A 167 11.63 12.76 -9.53
CA GLY A 167 12.06 11.65 -10.40
C GLY A 167 12.86 12.08 -11.63
N ASP A 168 12.57 13.26 -12.17
CA ASP A 168 13.21 13.75 -13.41
C ASP A 168 14.68 14.13 -13.23
N VAL A 169 15.14 14.37 -12.00
CA VAL A 169 16.55 14.66 -11.70
C VAL A 169 17.26 13.47 -11.03
N LEU A 170 16.53 12.51 -10.48
CA LEU A 170 17.11 11.36 -9.80
C LEU A 170 17.62 10.32 -10.81
N SER A 171 18.86 10.52 -11.24
CA SER A 171 19.56 9.59 -12.14
C SER A 171 20.23 8.44 -11.37
N LEU A 172 20.45 7.32 -12.07
CA LEU A 172 21.15 6.14 -11.54
C LEU A 172 22.54 6.06 -12.17
N SER A 173 23.55 6.56 -11.45
CA SER A 173 24.94 6.49 -11.90
C SER A 173 25.53 5.09 -11.71
N PRO A 174 26.56 4.68 -12.49
CA PRO A 174 27.24 3.40 -12.28
C PRO A 174 27.79 3.24 -10.86
N VAL A 175 28.35 4.32 -10.28
CA VAL A 175 28.85 4.32 -8.90
C VAL A 175 27.73 4.08 -7.90
N LEU A 176 26.56 4.71 -8.09
CA LEU A 176 25.42 4.47 -7.21
C LEU A 176 24.93 3.02 -7.31
N MET A 177 24.96 2.42 -8.51
CA MET A 177 24.61 1.01 -8.69
C MET A 177 25.57 0.06 -7.95
N GLU A 178 26.87 0.32 -7.99
CA GLU A 178 27.85 -0.42 -7.20
C GLU A 178 27.56 -0.32 -5.69
N ARG A 179 27.25 0.87 -5.19
CA ARG A 179 26.88 1.08 -3.79
C ARG A 179 25.58 0.38 -3.40
N TYR A 180 24.60 0.27 -4.31
CA TYR A 180 23.40 -0.52 -4.05
C TYR A 180 23.72 -2.01 -3.86
N PHE A 181 24.66 -2.58 -4.64
CA PHE A 181 25.06 -3.97 -4.47
C PHE A 181 25.77 -4.20 -3.13
N GLU A 182 26.73 -3.35 -2.79
CA GLU A 182 27.46 -3.42 -1.51
C GLU A 182 26.52 -3.25 -0.30
N ALA A 183 25.58 -2.30 -0.38
CA ALA A 183 24.54 -2.13 0.63
C ALA A 183 23.66 -3.38 0.73
N SER A 184 23.29 -3.99 -0.40
CA SER A 184 22.45 -5.21 -0.42
C SER A 184 23.15 -6.39 0.26
N GLU A 185 24.44 -6.61 0.00
CA GLU A 185 25.23 -7.65 0.69
C GLU A 185 25.26 -7.42 2.20
N THR A 186 25.49 -6.17 2.61
CA THR A 186 25.53 -5.80 4.04
C THR A 186 24.16 -6.03 4.70
N ILE A 187 23.07 -5.61 4.06
CA ILE A 187 21.70 -5.83 4.55
C ILE A 187 21.41 -7.32 4.69
N MET A 188 21.73 -8.13 3.66
CA MET A 188 21.46 -9.58 3.68
C MET A 188 22.27 -10.31 4.75
N SER A 189 23.52 -9.91 4.99
CA SER A 189 24.36 -10.51 6.03
C SER A 189 23.79 -10.35 7.44
N GLN A 190 23.00 -9.30 7.69
CA GLN A 190 22.35 -9.07 8.98
C GLN A 190 20.93 -9.64 9.05
N ALA A 191 20.20 -9.58 7.93
CA ALA A 191 18.83 -10.06 7.86
C ALA A 191 18.74 -11.59 7.92
N ILE A 192 19.68 -12.27 7.26
CA ILE A 192 19.70 -13.73 7.15
C ILE A 192 20.80 -14.26 8.05
N LEU A 193 20.41 -14.79 9.21
CA LEU A 193 21.34 -15.49 10.09
C LEU A 193 21.62 -16.89 9.52
N PRO A 194 22.88 -17.23 9.16
CA PRO A 194 23.21 -18.53 8.58
C PRO A 194 23.00 -19.68 9.58
N VAL A 195 23.08 -19.37 10.88
CA VAL A 195 22.71 -20.27 11.96
C VAL A 195 21.59 -19.61 12.74
N PRO A 196 20.34 -20.09 12.64
CA PRO A 196 19.26 -19.53 13.43
C PRO A 196 19.59 -19.70 14.93
N PRO A 197 19.23 -18.72 15.78
CA PRO A 197 19.40 -18.87 17.21
C PRO A 197 18.66 -20.13 17.68
N LYS A 198 19.24 -20.85 18.65
CA LYS A 198 18.58 -22.02 19.23
C LYS A 198 17.20 -21.62 19.71
N ILE A 199 16.17 -22.32 19.24
CA ILE A 199 14.81 -22.15 19.73
C ILE A 199 14.84 -22.42 21.24
N VAL A 200 14.34 -21.47 22.03
CA VAL A 200 14.28 -21.61 23.49
C VAL A 200 13.35 -22.76 23.81
N THR A 201 13.91 -23.93 24.03
CA THR A 201 13.15 -25.13 24.38
C THR A 201 13.00 -25.18 25.90
N ARG A 202 11.77 -25.17 26.39
CA ARG A 202 11.47 -25.41 27.80
C ARG A 202 10.75 -26.75 27.94
N ARG A 203 11.27 -27.60 28.80
CA ARG A 203 10.66 -28.90 29.13
C ARG A 203 10.10 -28.83 30.55
N LEU A 204 8.83 -29.19 30.69
CA LEU A 204 8.20 -29.37 32.00
C LEU A 204 7.77 -30.83 32.11
N ALA A 205 8.25 -31.53 33.15
CA ALA A 205 7.79 -32.88 33.44
C ALA A 205 6.33 -32.84 33.92
N SER A 206 5.55 -33.88 33.60
CA SER A 206 4.11 -33.90 33.89
C SER A 206 3.78 -33.82 35.40
N VAL A 207 4.71 -34.26 36.25
CA VAL A 207 4.63 -34.10 37.72
C VAL A 207 4.57 -32.63 38.19
N TYR A 208 4.98 -31.68 37.35
CA TYR A 208 4.94 -30.25 37.66
C TYR A 208 3.78 -29.50 36.97
N THR A 209 2.87 -30.22 36.30
CA THR A 209 1.66 -29.64 35.72
C THR A 209 0.48 -29.81 36.67
N GLU A 210 -0.34 -28.78 36.88
CA GLU A 210 -1.49 -28.93 37.77
C GLU A 210 -2.58 -29.81 37.14
N PRO A 211 -3.30 -30.62 37.95
CA PRO A 211 -3.17 -30.75 39.41
C PRO A 211 -2.05 -31.73 39.80
N ALA A 212 -0.90 -31.22 40.24
CA ALA A 212 0.16 -32.03 40.84
C ALA A 212 0.79 -31.24 42.01
N SER A 213 0.06 -31.23 43.12
CA SER A 213 0.56 -30.85 44.44
C SER A 213 0.35 -32.02 45.42
N GLY A 214 1.39 -32.36 46.19
CA GLY A 214 1.32 -33.34 47.29
C GLY A 214 0.92 -34.77 46.89
N GLU A 215 0.13 -35.42 47.77
CA GLU A 215 -0.30 -36.83 47.68
C GLU A 215 -1.01 -37.22 46.36
N VAL A 216 -1.52 -36.26 45.59
CA VAL A 216 -2.21 -36.51 44.32
C VAL A 216 -1.24 -37.02 43.24
N ALA A 217 0.01 -36.56 43.24
CA ALA A 217 1.01 -37.02 42.28
C ALA A 217 1.25 -38.53 42.40
N GLY A 218 1.30 -39.09 43.61
CA GLY A 218 1.54 -40.52 43.82
C GLY A 218 0.42 -41.45 43.33
N LYS A 219 -0.79 -40.93 43.07
CA LYS A 219 -1.93 -41.70 42.55
C LYS A 219 -2.04 -41.69 41.03
N PHE A 220 -1.46 -40.68 40.38
CA PHE A 220 -1.62 -40.42 38.94
C PHE A 220 -0.30 -40.34 38.17
N MET A 221 0.85 -40.37 38.85
CA MET A 221 2.17 -40.30 38.22
C MET A 221 2.93 -41.62 38.43
N ASP A 222 3.56 -42.11 37.37
CA ASP A 222 4.48 -43.24 37.37
C ASP A 222 5.69 -42.88 36.50
N GLU A 223 6.90 -43.03 37.04
CA GLU A 223 8.16 -42.61 36.38
C GLU A 223 8.14 -41.18 35.78
N GLY A 224 7.40 -40.25 36.39
CA GLY A 224 7.27 -38.87 35.92
C GLY A 224 6.30 -38.65 34.75
N PHE A 225 5.56 -39.69 34.37
CA PHE A 225 4.46 -39.65 33.40
C PHE A 225 3.11 -39.73 34.10
N ARG A 226 2.12 -39.00 33.57
CA ARG A 226 0.75 -39.11 34.04
C ARG A 226 0.12 -40.40 33.52
N ARG A 227 -0.18 -41.32 34.42
CA ARG A 227 -0.75 -42.63 34.09
C ARG A 227 -2.20 -42.48 33.63
N LEU A 228 -2.48 -43.09 32.50
CA LEU A 228 -3.80 -43.22 31.93
C LEU A 228 -4.11 -44.71 31.77
N SER A 229 -5.22 -45.15 32.34
CA SER A 229 -5.72 -46.52 32.18
C SER A 229 -7.21 -46.47 31.92
N THR A 230 -7.65 -47.20 30.91
CA THR A 230 -9.05 -47.37 30.51
C THR A 230 -9.29 -48.85 30.24
N ASP A 231 -10.51 -49.32 30.47
CA ASP A 231 -10.98 -50.63 30.01
C ASP A 231 -11.35 -50.64 28.52
N GLY A 232 -11.29 -49.47 27.86
CA GLY A 232 -11.60 -49.29 26.45
C GLY A 232 -13.10 -49.09 26.17
N ALA A 233 -13.97 -49.08 27.19
CA ALA A 233 -15.38 -48.78 27.03
C ALA A 233 -15.62 -47.29 26.81
N ASP A 234 -14.91 -46.43 27.56
CA ASP A 234 -15.01 -44.98 27.50
C ASP A 234 -13.63 -44.30 27.36
N GLY A 235 -13.63 -43.12 26.73
CA GLY A 235 -12.46 -42.25 26.65
C GLY A 235 -12.13 -41.67 28.03
N VAL A 236 -10.87 -41.78 28.46
CA VAL A 236 -10.42 -41.23 29.75
C VAL A 236 -9.82 -39.84 29.55
N SER A 237 -10.37 -38.85 30.26
CA SER A 237 -9.84 -37.49 30.32
C SER A 237 -9.09 -37.29 31.63
N THR A 238 -7.85 -36.80 31.55
CA THR A 238 -7.06 -36.43 32.75
C THR A 238 -7.37 -35.03 33.27
N GLY A 239 -8.25 -34.29 32.60
CA GLY A 239 -8.47 -32.87 32.88
C GLY A 239 -7.35 -31.99 32.32
N PRO A 240 -7.38 -30.68 32.60
CA PRO A 240 -6.40 -29.73 32.07
C PRO A 240 -5.01 -29.98 32.65
N LEU A 241 -3.98 -29.73 31.84
CA LEU A 241 -2.59 -29.63 32.29
C LEU A 241 -2.26 -28.14 32.38
N HIS A 242 -2.08 -27.62 33.59
CA HIS A 242 -1.64 -26.22 33.75
C HIS A 242 -0.13 -26.15 33.91
N THR A 243 0.49 -25.21 33.21
CA THR A 243 1.88 -24.85 33.43
C THR A 243 1.94 -23.55 34.22
N PRO A 244 2.87 -23.37 35.17
CA PRO A 244 3.04 -22.11 35.89
C PRO A 244 3.69 -21.02 35.02
N TYR A 245 3.97 -21.32 33.75
CA TYR A 245 4.66 -20.40 32.86
C TYR A 245 3.71 -19.28 32.41
N LYS A 246 4.19 -18.04 32.54
CA LYS A 246 3.56 -16.89 31.92
C LYS A 246 4.09 -16.78 30.50
N TRP A 247 3.20 -16.98 29.54
CA TRP A 247 3.48 -16.85 28.12
C TRP A 247 3.46 -15.37 27.73
N GLU A 248 4.45 -14.93 26.97
CA GLU A 248 4.42 -13.62 26.30
C GLU A 248 3.62 -13.75 24.99
N ASP A 249 3.26 -12.63 24.38
CA ASP A 249 2.60 -12.65 23.07
C ASP A 249 3.56 -13.22 22.02
N GLY A 250 3.15 -14.28 21.32
CA GLY A 250 4.01 -14.93 20.33
C GLY A 250 3.43 -16.23 19.78
N GLU A 251 4.16 -16.81 18.82
CA GLU A 251 3.85 -18.13 18.27
C GLU A 251 4.59 -19.22 19.05
N TYR A 252 3.86 -20.31 19.38
CA TYR A 252 4.37 -21.39 20.19
C TYR A 252 4.12 -22.74 19.54
N VAL A 253 5.13 -23.61 19.57
CA VAL A 253 5.01 -25.02 19.17
C VAL A 253 4.96 -25.88 20.42
N PHE A 254 3.82 -26.56 20.62
CA PHE A 254 3.65 -27.52 21.71
C PHE A 254 3.98 -28.93 21.24
N ARG A 255 4.79 -29.65 22.03
CA ARG A 255 5.07 -31.07 21.81
C ARG A 255 4.73 -31.85 23.07
N ALA A 256 3.83 -32.83 22.94
CA ALA A 256 3.54 -33.80 24.00
C ALA A 256 4.14 -35.15 23.61
N ARG A 257 4.82 -35.80 24.55
CA ARG A 257 5.28 -37.20 24.39
C ARG A 257 4.34 -38.10 25.18
N VAL A 258 3.69 -39.02 24.48
CA VAL A 258 2.75 -39.98 25.07
C VAL A 258 3.21 -41.39 24.74
N TYR A 259 3.19 -42.27 25.73
CA TYR A 259 3.48 -43.69 25.58
C TYR A 259 2.33 -44.48 26.20
N GLY A 260 2.05 -45.66 25.65
CA GLY A 260 1.15 -46.61 26.29
C GLY A 260 1.09 -47.93 25.54
N GLN A 261 0.47 -48.92 26.19
CA GLN A 261 0.27 -50.25 25.66
C GLN A 261 -1.24 -50.54 25.57
N SER A 262 -1.67 -51.14 24.47
CA SER A 262 -3.03 -51.64 24.32
C SER A 262 -3.07 -53.14 24.64
N GLY A 263 -4.05 -53.58 25.41
CA GLY A 263 -4.26 -55.01 25.72
C GLY A 263 -4.55 -55.87 24.48
N SER A 264 -5.00 -55.26 23.38
CA SER A 264 -5.27 -55.93 22.10
C SER A 264 -4.12 -55.83 21.09
N GLY A 265 -3.01 -55.16 21.44
CA GLY A 265 -1.90 -54.87 20.51
C GLY A 265 -2.23 -53.82 19.43
N ALA A 266 -3.46 -53.31 19.38
CA ALA A 266 -3.86 -52.24 18.46
C ALA A 266 -3.22 -50.88 18.85
N PRO A 267 -2.98 -49.98 17.88
CA PRO A 267 -2.40 -48.67 18.15
C PRO A 267 -3.30 -47.83 19.06
N LEU A 268 -2.71 -47.16 20.05
CA LEU A 268 -3.43 -46.25 20.92
C LEU A 268 -3.88 -45.00 20.16
N ARG A 269 -5.13 -44.60 20.41
CA ARG A 269 -5.69 -43.34 19.90
C ARG A 269 -5.60 -42.30 21.01
N VAL A 270 -4.81 -41.26 20.76
CA VAL A 270 -4.61 -40.17 21.71
C VAL A 270 -5.07 -38.87 21.06
N ALA A 271 -5.85 -38.08 21.80
CA ALA A 271 -6.22 -36.73 21.41
C ALA A 271 -5.64 -35.75 22.44
N VAL A 272 -4.90 -34.75 21.96
CA VAL A 272 -4.43 -33.64 22.77
C VAL A 272 -5.29 -32.43 22.44
N LEU A 273 -5.98 -31.90 23.44
CA LEU A 273 -6.88 -30.76 23.30
C LEU A 273 -6.21 -29.53 23.93
N LEU A 274 -6.01 -28.48 23.13
CA LEU A 274 -5.53 -27.19 23.59
C LEU A 274 -6.75 -26.28 23.85
N HIS A 275 -6.83 -25.69 25.04
CA HIS A 275 -7.94 -24.82 25.44
C HIS A 275 -7.40 -23.51 26.02
N GLY A 276 -7.89 -22.36 25.52
CA GLY A 276 -7.52 -21.03 25.99
C GLY A 276 -8.12 -19.91 25.13
N ALA A 277 -8.26 -18.71 25.71
CA ALA A 277 -8.68 -17.52 24.97
C ALA A 277 -7.58 -17.15 23.95
N GLY A 278 -7.84 -17.39 22.65
CA GLY A 278 -6.88 -17.19 21.56
C GLY A 278 -6.36 -18.47 20.91
N ALA A 279 -6.70 -19.66 21.41
CA ALA A 279 -6.36 -20.92 20.76
C ALA A 279 -7.30 -21.16 19.55
N ALA A 280 -6.82 -20.94 18.32
CA ALA A 280 -7.48 -21.44 17.13
C ALA A 280 -7.37 -22.98 17.13
N GLY A 281 -8.44 -23.65 17.53
CA GLY A 281 -8.43 -25.09 17.80
C GLY A 281 -8.16 -25.95 16.56
N SER A 282 -6.94 -26.46 16.43
CA SER A 282 -6.63 -27.63 15.60
C SER A 282 -6.50 -28.86 16.49
N ILE A 283 -7.39 -29.85 16.31
CA ILE A 283 -7.30 -31.13 17.00
C ILE A 283 -6.17 -31.93 16.35
N PHE A 284 -5.07 -32.14 17.06
CA PHE A 284 -3.99 -33.02 16.60
C PHE A 284 -4.29 -34.46 17.06
N GLY A 285 -4.95 -35.23 16.20
CA GLY A 285 -5.15 -36.68 16.38
C GLY A 285 -3.96 -37.44 15.80
N GLY A 286 -2.98 -37.79 16.64
CA GLY A 286 -1.86 -38.65 16.25
C GLY A 286 -2.16 -40.09 16.64
N GLY A 287 -2.48 -40.94 15.67
CA GLY A 287 -2.47 -42.39 15.87
C GLY A 287 -1.03 -42.86 16.09
N VAL A 288 -0.78 -43.64 17.15
CA VAL A 288 0.53 -44.27 17.37
C VAL A 288 0.64 -45.48 16.45
N GLY A 289 0.75 -45.24 15.14
CA GLY A 289 0.82 -46.29 14.13
C GLY A 289 0.51 -45.76 12.73
N GLY A 290 1.57 -45.39 12.00
CA GLY A 290 1.63 -45.31 10.54
C GLY A 290 0.50 -44.57 9.82
N ASP A 291 0.60 -43.25 9.72
CA ASP A 291 0.72 -42.54 8.43
C ASP A 291 0.85 -41.04 8.73
N CYS A 292 2.08 -40.56 8.82
CA CYS A 292 2.36 -39.14 8.74
C CYS A 292 3.16 -38.95 7.46
N GLY A 293 2.45 -38.54 6.40
CA GLY A 293 3.07 -37.89 5.26
C GLY A 293 3.87 -36.70 5.79
N GLN A 294 5.18 -36.88 5.85
CA GLN A 294 6.20 -35.86 6.16
C GLN A 294 6.16 -35.27 7.58
N CYS A 295 6.39 -36.12 8.58
CA CYS A 295 7.16 -35.71 9.76
C CYS A 295 8.47 -36.51 9.76
N ALA A 296 9.55 -35.87 9.31
CA ALA A 296 10.88 -36.46 9.33
C ALA A 296 11.28 -36.79 10.77
N ALA A 297 11.44 -38.09 11.05
CA ALA A 297 12.13 -38.55 12.24
C ALA A 297 13.64 -38.39 11.98
N SER A 298 14.23 -37.28 12.45
CA SER A 298 15.67 -37.27 12.73
C SER A 298 15.86 -38.11 13.98
N GLY A 299 16.43 -39.31 13.81
CA GLY A 299 16.93 -40.11 14.92
C GLY A 299 18.11 -39.37 15.54
N GLU A 300 17.93 -38.90 16.76
CA GLU A 300 19.02 -38.54 17.66
C GLU A 300 18.97 -39.51 18.84
N ASP A 301 20.14 -40.04 19.15
CA ASP A 301 20.38 -41.17 20.04
C ASP A 301 19.85 -40.95 21.47
N PRO A 302 19.48 -42.04 22.17
CA PRO A 302 18.90 -41.99 23.51
C PRO A 302 19.90 -41.65 24.63
N GLU A 303 21.09 -41.13 24.34
CA GLU A 303 22.18 -40.99 25.32
C GLU A 303 22.32 -39.58 25.92
N ASP A 304 21.62 -38.55 25.42
CA ASP A 304 21.65 -37.21 26.02
C ASP A 304 20.50 -37.03 27.03
N PHE A 305 20.74 -37.49 28.26
CA PHE A 305 19.93 -37.25 29.46
C PHE A 305 20.54 -36.18 30.37
#